data_AF-A0A7Y3AGW9-F1
#
_entry.id   AF-A0A7Y3AGW9-F1
#
_cell.length_a   1.000
_cell.length_b   1.000
_cell.length_c   1.000
_cell.angle_alpha   90.00
_cell.angle_beta   90.00
_cell.angle_gamma   90.00
#
_symmetry.space_group_name_H-M   'P 1'
#
loop_
_entity.id
_entity.type
_entity.pdbx_description
1 polymer ?
#
loop_
_entity_poly.entity_id
_entity_poly.type
_entity_poly.pdbx_seq_one_letter_code
_entity_poly.pdbx_strand_id
1 'polypeptide(L)'
;MHQQLKNSQPHRRYNPLTGEWLLLSPQRSQRPWQGKTEDAAADSGQKYDPNCYLCPGNIRMQGKRNEEYEDTFVFNNDFQALIECELRYEGNEDGLFCEESVEGACRVICFSKQHDLTLAEMERSELLKVVDIWRSQTEELNKKYCWVQIFENKGEIMGCSNPHPHGQIWASDFIPTEPTKEDRCQKEYQDEYKENLLLRYIANEQGKKERIVAENDQWICLVPYWAIWPFETLLVPKRHT
;
A
#
# COMPACT_ATOMS: atom_id res chain seq x y z
N MET A 1 6.40 -20.22 30.10
CA MET A 1 6.65 -19.15 31.08
C MET A 1 7.00 -17.80 30.42
N HIS A 2 7.89 -17.75 29.43
CA HIS A 2 8.28 -16.50 28.74
C HIS A 2 7.16 -15.81 27.91
N GLN A 3 6.25 -16.59 27.30
CA GLN A 3 5.17 -16.06 26.45
C GLN A 3 4.02 -15.40 27.24
N GLN A 4 3.75 -15.87 28.47
CA GLN A 4 2.76 -15.28 29.37
C GLN A 4 3.18 -13.92 29.93
N LEU A 5 4.48 -13.69 30.15
CA LEU A 5 5.01 -12.40 30.62
C LEU A 5 4.91 -11.29 29.54
N LYS A 6 5.06 -11.66 28.25
CA LYS A 6 4.99 -10.68 27.13
C LYS A 6 3.59 -10.07 26.93
N ASN A 7 2.53 -10.78 27.32
CA ASN A 7 1.16 -10.29 27.13
C ASN A 7 0.62 -9.44 28.29
N SER A 8 1.38 -9.31 29.39
CA SER A 8 0.94 -8.57 30.57
C SER A 8 1.76 -7.30 30.84
N GLN A 9 2.87 -7.08 30.15
CA GLN A 9 3.76 -5.93 30.38
C GLN A 9 4.05 -5.15 29.08
N PRO A 10 4.25 -3.82 29.17
CA PRO A 10 4.75 -3.03 28.06
C PRO A 10 6.11 -3.56 27.59
N HIS A 11 6.29 -3.66 26.27
CA HIS A 11 7.55 -4.10 25.67
C HIS A 11 7.75 -3.43 24.33
N ARG A 12 8.97 -3.52 23.78
CA ARG A 12 9.26 -3.05 22.43
C ARG A 12 9.53 -4.22 21.48
N ARG A 13 9.15 -4.07 20.22
CA ARG A 13 9.51 -4.97 19.13
C ARG A 13 10.25 -4.20 18.06
N TYR A 14 11.25 -4.85 17.47
CA TYR A 14 12.06 -4.26 16.41
C TYR A 14 11.45 -4.58 15.05
N ASN A 15 11.36 -3.59 14.18
CA ASN A 15 11.04 -3.73 12.76
C ASN A 15 12.37 -3.80 11.97
N PRO A 16 12.76 -4.98 11.46
CA PRO A 16 13.99 -5.13 10.71
C PRO A 16 13.90 -4.55 9.29
N LEU A 17 12.71 -4.23 8.77
CA LEU A 17 12.57 -3.55 7.47
C LEU A 17 12.91 -2.06 7.58
N THR A 18 12.46 -1.37 8.62
CA THR A 18 12.69 0.09 8.74
C THR A 18 13.83 0.45 9.69
N GLY A 19 14.28 -0.50 10.52
CA GLY A 19 15.29 -0.27 11.55
C GLY A 19 14.75 0.37 12.83
N GLU A 20 13.43 0.37 13.02
CA GLU A 20 12.76 1.10 14.10
C GLU A 20 12.25 0.18 15.20
N TRP A 21 11.96 0.77 16.37
CA TRP A 21 11.40 0.05 17.51
C TRP A 21 9.99 0.54 17.82
N LEU A 22 9.07 -0.40 17.97
CA LEU A 22 7.66 -0.15 18.25
C LEU A 22 7.35 -0.44 19.71
N LEU A 23 6.58 0.43 20.36
CA LEU A 23 6.09 0.22 21.73
C LEU A 23 4.76 -0.53 21.70
N LEU A 24 4.68 -1.63 22.43
CA LEU A 24 3.46 -2.40 22.62
C LEU A 24 3.04 -2.32 24.09
N SER A 25 1.79 -1.94 24.32
CA SER A 25 1.19 -1.82 25.65
C SER A 25 -0.11 -2.63 25.71
N PRO A 26 -0.03 -3.96 25.95
CA PRO A 26 -1.17 -4.89 25.85
C PRO A 26 -2.40 -4.49 26.67
N GLN A 27 -2.20 -3.77 27.78
CA GLN A 27 -3.25 -3.35 28.70
C GLN A 27 -4.09 -2.17 28.17
N ARG A 28 -3.65 -1.43 27.13
CA ARG A 28 -4.37 -0.22 26.68
C ARG A 28 -5.75 -0.49 26.10
N SER A 29 -5.99 -1.68 25.55
CA SER A 29 -7.32 -2.07 25.03
C SER A 29 -8.38 -2.23 26.12
N GLN A 30 -7.97 -2.34 27.40
CA GLN A 30 -8.88 -2.45 28.54
C GLN A 30 -9.40 -1.10 29.03
N ARG A 31 -8.90 0.02 28.49
CA ARG A 31 -9.37 1.35 28.88
C ARG A 31 -10.79 1.55 28.32
N PRO A 32 -11.76 2.01 29.14
CA PRO A 32 -13.12 2.25 28.64
C PRO A 32 -13.10 3.26 27.49
N TRP A 33 -13.72 2.89 26.37
CA TRP A 33 -13.88 3.74 25.19
C TRP A 33 -15.15 4.57 25.31
N GLN A 34 -15.00 5.89 25.29
CA GLN A 34 -16.08 6.87 25.20
C GLN A 34 -15.85 7.83 24.02
N GLY A 35 -14.95 7.46 23.11
CA GLY A 35 -14.60 8.26 21.94
C GLY A 35 -15.60 8.07 20.81
N LYS A 36 -15.25 8.63 19.65
CA LYS A 36 -16.04 8.52 18.42
C LYS A 36 -16.25 7.05 18.06
N THR A 37 -17.49 6.70 17.71
CA THR A 37 -17.83 5.44 17.05
C THR A 37 -18.04 5.75 15.57
N GLU A 38 -17.39 5.00 14.71
CA GLU A 38 -17.61 5.12 13.27
C GLU A 38 -18.79 4.22 12.88
N ASP A 39 -19.65 4.73 12.01
CA ASP A 39 -20.70 3.92 11.39
C ASP A 39 -20.07 2.93 10.40
N ALA A 40 -20.73 1.80 10.18
CA ALA A 40 -20.35 0.91 9.09
C ALA A 40 -20.53 1.66 7.76
N ALA A 41 -19.57 1.50 6.84
CA ALA A 41 -19.70 2.07 5.50
C ALA A 41 -21.01 1.59 4.86
N ALA A 42 -21.84 2.53 4.41
CA ALA A 42 -23.07 2.20 3.72
C ALA A 42 -22.72 1.66 2.33
N ASP A 43 -23.06 0.40 2.07
CA ASP A 43 -23.02 -0.14 0.71
C ASP A 43 -24.19 0.46 -0.07
N SER A 44 -23.88 1.14 -1.18
CA SER A 44 -24.91 1.68 -2.07
C SER A 44 -25.68 0.56 -2.79
N GLY A 45 -25.05 -0.61 -2.98
CA GLY A 45 -25.55 -1.70 -3.81
C GLY A 45 -25.79 -1.30 -5.27
N GLN A 46 -25.28 -0.15 -5.69
CA GLN A 46 -25.45 0.38 -7.03
C GLN A 46 -24.25 -0.03 -7.88
N LYS A 47 -24.48 -0.91 -8.84
CA LYS A 47 -23.46 -1.33 -9.83
C LYS A 47 -22.95 -0.20 -10.71
N TYR A 48 -23.73 0.87 -10.85
CA TYR A 48 -23.39 2.04 -11.63
C TYR A 48 -24.02 3.28 -11.00
N ASP A 49 -23.22 4.32 -10.82
CA ASP A 49 -23.67 5.63 -10.34
C ASP A 49 -23.42 6.68 -11.45
N PRO A 50 -24.46 7.34 -11.99
CA PRO A 50 -24.31 8.37 -13.02
C PRO A 50 -23.57 9.63 -12.54
N ASN A 51 -23.42 9.82 -11.22
CA ASN A 51 -22.68 10.95 -10.64
C ASN A 51 -21.23 10.59 -10.28
N CYS A 52 -20.85 9.31 -10.37
CA CYS A 52 -19.50 8.88 -10.02
C CYS A 52 -18.50 9.28 -11.12
N TYR A 53 -17.45 10.02 -10.74
CA TYR A 53 -16.38 10.44 -11.66
C TYR A 53 -15.53 9.29 -12.24
N LEU A 54 -15.66 8.07 -11.71
CA LEU A 54 -14.86 6.91 -12.09
C LEU A 54 -15.63 5.87 -12.90
N CYS A 55 -16.96 5.92 -12.90
CA CYS A 55 -17.79 4.98 -13.67
C CYS A 55 -17.58 5.13 -15.20
N PRO A 56 -17.79 4.05 -15.98
CA PRO A 56 -17.67 4.09 -17.44
C PRO A 56 -18.58 5.15 -18.06
N GLY A 57 -18.11 5.80 -19.12
CA GLY A 57 -18.89 6.82 -19.84
C GLY A 57 -19.15 8.13 -19.08
N ASN A 58 -18.87 8.20 -17.78
CA ASN A 58 -19.09 9.40 -16.98
C ASN A 58 -18.05 10.49 -17.25
N ILE A 59 -18.44 11.72 -16.93
CA ILE A 59 -17.56 12.89 -17.03
C ILE A 59 -16.80 13.01 -15.71
N ARG A 60 -15.47 13.05 -15.78
CA ARG A 60 -14.57 13.28 -14.64
C ARG A 60 -14.65 14.71 -14.13
N MET A 61 -14.01 14.97 -12.98
CA MET A 61 -13.96 16.29 -12.35
C MET A 61 -13.50 17.41 -13.30
N GLN A 62 -12.53 17.15 -14.18
CA GLN A 62 -12.05 18.15 -15.15
C GLN A 62 -12.76 18.11 -16.51
N GLY A 63 -13.92 17.47 -16.61
CA GLY A 63 -14.74 17.48 -17.82
C GLY A 63 -14.35 16.44 -18.88
N LYS A 64 -13.28 15.65 -18.67
CA LYS A 64 -12.92 14.54 -19.55
C LYS A 64 -13.89 13.38 -19.38
N ARG A 65 -14.32 12.75 -20.47
CA ARG A 65 -15.20 11.57 -20.42
C ARG A 65 -14.36 10.29 -20.25
N ASN A 66 -14.77 9.42 -19.34
CA ASN A 66 -14.22 8.08 -19.21
C ASN A 66 -14.60 7.24 -20.42
N GLU A 67 -13.71 6.32 -20.79
CA GLU A 67 -14.04 5.31 -21.79
C GLU A 67 -15.22 4.45 -21.31
N GLU A 68 -15.95 3.85 -22.26
CA GLU A 68 -16.93 2.80 -21.94
C GLU A 68 -16.17 1.50 -21.67
N TYR A 69 -15.40 1.48 -20.58
CA TYR A 69 -14.54 0.37 -20.21
C TYR A 69 -15.34 -0.77 -19.58
N GLU A 70 -14.96 -2.01 -19.90
CA GLU A 70 -15.67 -3.20 -19.43
C GLU A 70 -15.01 -3.86 -18.20
N ASP A 71 -13.71 -3.63 -18.01
CA ASP A 71 -12.88 -4.25 -16.98
C ASP A 71 -12.15 -3.18 -16.15
N THR A 72 -10.82 -3.19 -16.16
CA THR A 72 -9.96 -2.18 -15.52
C THR A 72 -9.76 -0.98 -16.44
N PHE A 73 -9.65 0.20 -15.86
CA PHE A 73 -9.39 1.44 -16.60
C PHE A 73 -8.32 2.27 -15.92
N VAL A 74 -7.35 2.78 -16.68
CA VAL A 74 -6.24 3.58 -16.16
C VAL A 74 -6.20 4.92 -16.87
N PHE A 75 -6.05 5.99 -16.09
CA PHE A 75 -5.88 7.33 -16.62
C PHE A 75 -4.98 8.18 -15.71
N ASN A 76 -4.36 9.22 -16.28
CA ASN A 76 -3.62 10.20 -15.47
C ASN A 76 -4.59 10.93 -14.54
N ASN A 77 -4.24 10.99 -13.27
CA ASN A 77 -5.03 11.68 -12.26
C ASN A 77 -5.25 13.13 -12.69
N ASP A 78 -6.48 13.63 -12.56
CA ASP A 78 -6.81 15.01 -12.93
C ASP A 78 -6.11 16.00 -11.96
N PHE A 79 -5.80 15.58 -10.73
CA PHE A 79 -5.08 16.36 -9.71
C PHE A 79 -3.78 15.65 -9.32
N GLN A 80 -2.76 15.72 -10.17
CA GLN A 80 -1.50 15.02 -9.95
C GLN A 80 -0.67 15.69 -8.84
N ALA A 81 -0.17 14.88 -7.90
CA ALA A 81 0.76 15.35 -6.87
C ALA A 81 2.18 15.55 -7.41
N LEU A 82 2.54 14.80 -8.46
CA LEU A 82 3.80 14.91 -9.19
C LEU A 82 3.50 15.19 -10.66
N ILE A 83 4.27 16.09 -11.26
CA ILE A 83 4.18 16.47 -12.67
C ILE A 83 5.57 16.46 -13.28
N GLU A 84 5.64 16.44 -14.61
CA GLU A 84 6.90 16.71 -15.31
C GLU A 84 7.32 18.17 -15.07
N CYS A 85 8.55 18.37 -14.64
CA CYS A 85 9.09 19.69 -14.34
C CYS A 85 10.59 19.77 -14.67
N GLU A 86 11.15 20.97 -14.65
CA GLU A 86 12.60 21.15 -14.76
C GLU A 86 13.24 20.88 -13.39
N LEU A 87 14.17 19.93 -13.33
CA LEU A 87 14.85 19.56 -12.10
C LEU A 87 15.84 20.64 -11.65
N ARG A 88 15.74 21.02 -10.38
CA ARG A 88 16.56 22.06 -9.74
C ARG A 88 16.91 21.63 -8.33
N TYR A 89 18.09 22.04 -7.88
CA TYR A 89 18.54 21.88 -6.50
C TYR A 89 19.01 23.24 -5.98
N GLU A 90 18.46 23.65 -4.84
CA GLU A 90 18.84 24.87 -4.14
C GLU A 90 19.20 24.51 -2.70
N GLY A 91 20.44 24.80 -2.28
CA GLY A 91 20.90 24.53 -0.93
C GLY A 91 21.77 25.66 -0.41
N ASN A 92 21.72 25.91 0.89
CA ASN A 92 22.62 26.86 1.55
C ASN A 92 23.95 26.18 1.94
N GLU A 93 24.98 26.98 2.25
CA GLU A 93 26.35 26.49 2.46
C GLU A 93 26.49 25.52 3.65
N ASP A 94 25.63 25.64 4.67
CA ASP A 94 25.66 24.77 5.86
C ASP A 94 24.75 23.53 5.74
N GLY A 95 23.98 23.41 4.65
CA GLY A 95 23.13 22.26 4.35
C GLY A 95 21.88 22.10 5.23
N LEU A 96 21.47 23.12 5.98
CA LEU A 96 20.27 23.07 6.83
C LEU A 96 18.98 23.36 6.05
N PHE A 97 19.07 24.13 4.96
CA PHE A 97 17.94 24.53 4.13
C PHE A 97 18.24 24.13 2.68
N CYS A 98 17.80 22.93 2.33
CA CYS A 98 17.91 22.38 0.98
C CYS A 98 16.52 22.08 0.42
N GLU A 99 16.32 22.44 -0.84
CA GLU A 99 15.14 22.17 -1.63
C GLU A 99 15.55 21.54 -2.96
N GLU A 100 14.84 20.50 -3.36
CA GLU A 100 15.00 19.88 -4.67
C GLU A 100 13.65 19.79 -5.36
N SER A 101 13.64 20.10 -6.66
CA SER A 101 12.49 19.83 -7.51
C SER A 101 12.45 18.35 -7.84
N VAL A 102 11.24 17.80 -7.84
CA VAL A 102 10.98 16.39 -8.15
C VAL A 102 9.97 16.29 -9.28
N GLU A 103 10.13 15.28 -10.12
CA GLU A 103 9.17 14.97 -11.17
C GLU A 103 8.56 13.59 -11.02
N GLY A 104 7.40 13.41 -11.64
CA GLY A 104 6.68 12.15 -11.53
C GLY A 104 5.42 12.08 -12.36
N ALA A 105 4.67 11.01 -12.13
CA ALA A 105 3.37 10.79 -12.73
C ALA A 105 2.42 10.21 -11.69
N CYS A 106 1.17 10.69 -11.69
CA CYS A 106 0.10 10.14 -10.87
C CYS A 106 -1.01 9.56 -11.76
N ARG A 107 -1.31 8.27 -11.60
CA ARG A 107 -2.40 7.57 -12.30
C ARG A 107 -3.45 7.05 -11.32
N VAL A 108 -4.67 6.94 -11.80
CA VAL A 108 -5.79 6.25 -11.13
C VAL A 108 -6.07 4.96 -11.90
N ILE A 109 -6.29 3.87 -11.17
CA ILE A 109 -6.71 2.57 -11.73
C ILE A 109 -8.12 2.25 -11.20
N CYS A 110 -9.14 2.27 -12.05
CA CYS A 110 -10.42 1.64 -11.71
C CYS A 110 -10.26 0.11 -11.85
N PHE A 111 -10.65 -0.64 -10.82
CA PHE A 111 -10.49 -2.10 -10.80
C PHE A 111 -11.60 -2.85 -11.55
N SER A 112 -12.80 -2.26 -11.62
CA SER A 112 -13.96 -2.83 -12.31
C SER A 112 -14.88 -1.71 -12.77
N LYS A 113 -15.71 -1.96 -13.78
CA LYS A 113 -16.83 -1.08 -14.12
C LYS A 113 -17.92 -1.03 -13.04
N GLN A 114 -18.02 -2.09 -12.21
CA GLN A 114 -19.04 -2.21 -11.17
C GLN A 114 -18.65 -1.36 -9.97
N HIS A 115 -19.48 -0.35 -9.68
CA HIS A 115 -19.21 0.67 -8.67
C HIS A 115 -19.25 0.15 -7.23
N ASP A 116 -20.03 -0.89 -6.96
CA ASP A 116 -20.19 -1.52 -5.66
C ASP A 116 -19.25 -2.73 -5.43
N LEU A 117 -18.43 -3.11 -6.43
CA LEU A 117 -17.64 -4.34 -6.36
C LEU A 117 -16.26 -4.11 -5.75
N THR A 118 -16.04 -4.53 -4.51
CA THR A 118 -14.72 -4.40 -3.87
C THR A 118 -13.76 -5.52 -4.28
N LEU A 119 -12.44 -5.30 -4.16
CA LEU A 119 -11.42 -6.34 -4.43
C LEU A 119 -11.69 -7.67 -3.70
N ALA A 120 -12.30 -7.63 -2.51
CA ALA A 120 -12.60 -8.83 -1.73
C ALA A 120 -13.74 -9.68 -2.31
N GLU A 121 -14.58 -9.09 -3.16
CA GLU A 121 -15.77 -9.71 -3.77
C GLU A 121 -15.55 -10.04 -5.25
N MET A 122 -14.43 -9.59 -5.83
CA MET A 122 -14.07 -9.89 -7.21
C MET A 122 -13.78 -11.37 -7.41
N GLU A 123 -14.21 -11.88 -8.57
CA GLU A 123 -13.82 -13.21 -9.01
C GLU A 123 -12.33 -13.27 -9.31
N ARG A 124 -11.75 -14.47 -9.18
CA ARG A 124 -10.31 -14.68 -9.41
C ARG A 124 -9.84 -14.16 -10.77
N SER A 125 -10.66 -14.32 -11.82
CA SER A 125 -10.34 -13.83 -13.16
C SER A 125 -10.28 -12.31 -13.25
N GLU A 126 -11.06 -11.59 -12.46
CA GLU A 126 -11.06 -10.12 -12.40
C GLU A 126 -9.83 -9.62 -11.62
N LEU A 127 -9.51 -10.27 -10.49
CA LEU A 127 -8.30 -9.98 -9.71
C LEU A 127 -7.01 -10.17 -10.55
N LEU A 128 -6.97 -11.17 -11.43
CA LEU A 128 -5.83 -11.36 -12.33
C LEU A 128 -5.65 -10.18 -13.29
N LYS A 129 -6.74 -9.58 -13.79
CA LYS A 129 -6.67 -8.38 -14.64
C LYS A 129 -6.11 -7.19 -13.87
N VAL A 130 -6.50 -7.02 -12.60
CA VAL A 130 -5.96 -5.99 -11.72
C VAL A 130 -4.44 -6.18 -11.53
N VAL A 131 -3.99 -7.41 -11.25
CA VAL A 131 -2.55 -7.72 -11.11
C VAL A 131 -1.79 -7.51 -12.43
N ASP A 132 -2.38 -7.87 -13.57
CA ASP A 132 -1.78 -7.62 -14.89
C ASP A 132 -1.64 -6.12 -15.18
N ILE A 133 -2.62 -5.31 -14.77
CA ILE A 133 -2.51 -3.84 -14.83
C ILE A 133 -1.40 -3.34 -13.93
N TRP A 134 -1.33 -3.76 -12.67
CA TRP A 134 -0.22 -3.39 -11.78
C TRP A 134 1.14 -3.70 -12.40
N ARG A 135 1.32 -4.90 -12.97
CA ARG A 135 2.57 -5.26 -13.65
C ARG A 135 2.86 -4.34 -14.84
N SER A 136 1.90 -4.21 -15.76
CA SER A 136 2.10 -3.43 -16.99
C SER A 136 2.39 -1.95 -16.72
N GLN A 137 1.71 -1.36 -15.73
CA GLN A 137 1.92 0.03 -15.35
C GLN A 137 3.26 0.24 -14.67
N THR A 138 3.69 -0.68 -13.79
CA THR A 138 5.04 -0.66 -13.23
C THR A 138 6.10 -0.78 -14.32
N GLU A 139 5.98 -1.74 -15.24
CA GLU A 139 6.92 -1.90 -16.36
C GLU A 139 6.98 -0.69 -17.29
N GLU A 140 5.85 -0.01 -17.52
CA GLU A 140 5.79 1.21 -18.32
C GLU A 140 6.48 2.38 -17.64
N LEU A 141 6.10 2.68 -16.39
CA LEU A 141 6.57 3.84 -15.63
C LEU A 141 8.04 3.70 -15.23
N ASN A 142 8.51 2.49 -14.95
CA ASN A 142 9.90 2.20 -14.58
C ASN A 142 10.90 2.41 -15.75
N LYS A 143 10.42 2.67 -16.97
CA LYS A 143 11.29 3.11 -18.08
C LYS A 143 11.79 4.55 -17.91
N LYS A 144 11.08 5.36 -17.10
CA LYS A 144 11.39 6.78 -16.88
C LYS A 144 11.70 7.09 -15.40
N TYR A 145 10.95 6.51 -14.47
CA TYR A 145 11.02 6.81 -13.04
C TYR A 145 11.76 5.72 -12.28
N CYS A 146 12.47 6.08 -11.21
CA CYS A 146 13.24 5.12 -10.42
C CYS A 146 12.42 4.40 -9.34
N TRP A 147 11.24 4.95 -9.00
CA TRP A 147 10.31 4.36 -8.07
C TRP A 147 8.88 4.40 -8.61
N VAL A 148 8.15 3.30 -8.45
CA VAL A 148 6.72 3.19 -8.79
C VAL A 148 5.98 2.63 -7.58
N GLN A 149 5.17 3.47 -6.93
CA GLN A 149 4.34 3.10 -5.81
C GLN A 149 2.91 2.82 -6.26
N ILE A 150 2.48 1.57 -6.15
CA ILE A 150 1.07 1.19 -6.28
C ILE A 150 0.46 1.16 -4.88
N PHE A 151 -0.74 1.73 -4.72
CA PHE A 151 -1.46 1.72 -3.45
C PHE A 151 -2.97 1.87 -3.66
N GLU A 152 -3.74 1.51 -2.64
CA GLU A 152 -5.19 1.68 -2.58
C GLU A 152 -5.55 2.33 -1.25
N ASN A 153 -6.42 3.35 -1.29
CA ASN A 153 -7.08 3.89 -0.11
C ASN A 153 -8.54 3.46 -0.17
N LYS A 154 -8.96 2.55 0.72
CA LYS A 154 -10.33 2.02 0.75
C LYS A 154 -11.12 2.51 1.96
N GLY A 155 -12.32 3.01 1.71
CA GLY A 155 -13.26 3.46 2.72
C GLY A 155 -13.03 4.91 3.16
N GLU A 156 -14.11 5.57 3.57
CA GLU A 156 -14.11 7.00 3.96
C GLU A 156 -13.12 7.28 5.10
N ILE A 157 -13.02 6.35 6.06
CA ILE A 157 -12.11 6.46 7.22
C ILE A 157 -10.63 6.53 6.79
N MET A 158 -10.28 5.93 5.65
CA MET A 158 -8.91 5.94 5.10
C MET A 158 -8.67 7.11 4.14
N GLY A 159 -9.57 8.10 4.10
CA GLY A 159 -9.44 9.29 3.25
C GLY A 159 -9.80 9.04 1.79
N CYS A 160 -10.53 7.95 1.48
CA CYS A 160 -11.03 7.69 0.14
C CYS A 160 -12.17 8.67 -0.20
N SER A 161 -11.97 9.50 -1.22
CA SER A 161 -12.94 10.53 -1.64
C SER A 161 -13.95 10.05 -2.69
N ASN A 162 -13.79 8.81 -3.20
CA ASN A 162 -14.68 8.23 -4.21
C ASN A 162 -14.99 6.76 -3.89
N PRO A 163 -16.28 6.36 -3.77
CA PRO A 163 -16.66 5.00 -3.37
C PRO A 163 -16.38 3.92 -4.42
N HIS A 164 -16.15 4.30 -5.68
CA HIS A 164 -15.86 3.34 -6.75
C HIS A 164 -14.54 2.59 -6.52
N PRO A 165 -14.44 1.28 -6.81
CA PRO A 165 -13.24 0.48 -6.53
C PRO A 165 -12.06 0.93 -7.38
N HIS A 166 -11.06 1.54 -6.76
CA HIS A 166 -9.90 2.06 -7.46
C HIS A 166 -8.63 2.04 -6.62
N GLY A 167 -7.49 1.96 -7.31
CA GLY A 167 -6.16 2.19 -6.78
C GLY A 167 -5.51 3.41 -7.43
N GLN A 168 -4.29 3.70 -6.97
CA GLN A 168 -3.46 4.76 -7.49
C GLN A 168 -2.05 4.25 -7.77
N ILE A 169 -1.38 4.93 -8.69
CA ILE A 169 0.03 4.71 -9.00
C ILE A 169 0.73 6.05 -8.98
N TRP A 170 1.71 6.20 -8.11
CA TRP A 170 2.60 7.37 -8.09
C TRP A 170 3.99 6.91 -8.47
N ALA A 171 4.54 7.48 -9.54
CA ALA A 171 5.91 7.25 -9.97
C ALA A 171 6.74 8.51 -9.77
N SER A 172 7.98 8.35 -9.29
CA SER A 172 8.87 9.45 -8.94
C SER A 172 10.30 9.21 -9.42
N ASP A 173 11.00 10.30 -9.71
CA ASP A 173 12.43 10.33 -10.04
C ASP A 173 13.35 10.17 -8.82
N PHE A 174 12.79 10.18 -7.62
CA PHE A 174 13.45 9.86 -6.35
C PHE A 174 12.82 8.62 -5.67
N ILE A 175 13.58 7.98 -4.78
CA ILE A 175 13.09 6.89 -3.94
C ILE A 175 12.50 7.48 -2.64
N PRO A 176 11.23 7.23 -2.30
CA PRO A 176 10.63 7.76 -1.08
C PRO A 176 11.29 7.24 0.21
N THR A 177 10.98 7.89 1.33
CA THR A 177 11.63 7.63 2.63
C THR A 177 11.51 6.19 3.11
N GLU A 178 10.30 5.62 3.13
CA GLU A 178 10.09 4.26 3.66
C GLU A 178 10.81 3.20 2.79
N PRO A 179 10.64 3.18 1.45
CA PRO A 179 11.44 2.32 0.57
C PRO A 179 12.95 2.49 0.72
N THR A 180 13.45 3.71 0.95
CA THR A 180 14.89 3.96 1.19
C THR A 180 15.36 3.28 2.48
N LYS A 181 14.56 3.31 3.54
CA LYS A 181 14.88 2.57 4.78
C LYS A 181 14.88 1.06 4.53
N GLU A 182 13.87 0.56 3.83
CA GLU A 182 13.73 -0.86 3.51
C GLU A 182 14.86 -1.40 2.64
N ASP A 183 15.25 -0.67 1.60
CA ASP A 183 16.38 -1.03 0.72
C ASP A 183 17.68 -1.14 1.54
N ARG A 184 17.98 -0.10 2.34
CA ARG A 184 19.17 -0.06 3.19
C ARG A 184 19.18 -1.22 4.19
N CYS A 185 18.10 -1.43 4.94
CA CYS A 185 18.05 -2.48 5.97
C CYS A 185 18.07 -3.89 5.36
N GLN A 186 17.42 -4.12 4.22
CA GLN A 186 17.52 -5.40 3.52
C GLN A 186 18.93 -5.66 3.01
N LYS A 187 19.59 -4.63 2.46
CA LYS A 187 20.98 -4.71 2.01
C LYS A 187 21.93 -5.02 3.17
N GLU A 188 21.82 -4.30 4.28
CA GLU A 188 22.62 -4.54 5.50
C GLU A 188 22.43 -5.99 6.00
N TYR A 189 21.19 -6.47 6.06
CA TYR A 189 20.89 -7.85 6.46
C TYR A 189 21.49 -8.87 5.51
N GLN A 190 21.39 -8.65 4.20
CA GLN A 190 21.99 -9.53 3.20
C GLN A 190 23.52 -9.52 3.30
N ASP A 191 24.13 -8.38 3.54
CA ASP A 191 25.58 -8.24 3.68
C ASP A 191 26.09 -8.97 4.94
N GLU A 192 25.34 -8.95 6.04
CA GLU A 192 25.69 -9.62 7.30
C GLU A 192 25.40 -11.13 7.28
N TYR A 193 24.16 -11.51 6.91
CA TYR A 193 23.66 -12.89 7.05
C TYR A 193 23.72 -13.72 5.77
N LYS A 194 24.03 -13.09 4.62
CA LYS A 194 24.05 -13.74 3.29
C LYS A 194 22.72 -14.38 2.88
N GLU A 195 21.61 -13.91 3.46
CA GLU A 195 20.24 -14.34 3.18
C GLU A 195 19.34 -13.14 2.91
N ASN A 196 18.27 -13.31 2.12
CA ASN A 196 17.24 -12.29 1.98
C ASN A 196 16.42 -12.20 3.28
N LEU A 197 16.29 -10.98 3.82
CA LEU A 197 15.64 -10.69 5.09
C LEU A 197 14.22 -11.27 5.15
N LEU A 198 13.38 -10.96 4.16
CA LEU A 198 11.97 -11.35 4.15
C LEU A 198 11.81 -12.85 3.96
N LEU A 199 12.62 -13.49 3.10
CA LEU A 199 12.59 -14.94 2.92
C LEU A 199 13.00 -15.68 4.20
N ARG A 200 14.02 -15.19 4.90
CA ARG A 200 14.40 -15.73 6.21
C ARG A 200 13.31 -15.49 7.25
N TYR A 201 12.68 -14.33 7.22
CA TYR A 201 11.59 -13.99 8.13
C TYR A 201 10.38 -14.91 7.97
N ILE A 202 9.89 -15.11 6.74
CA ILE A 202 8.74 -15.98 6.48
C ILE A 202 9.03 -17.44 6.83
N ALA A 203 10.26 -17.93 6.59
CA ALA A 203 10.65 -19.29 6.99
C ALA A 203 10.57 -19.48 8.52
N ASN A 204 10.99 -18.48 9.29
CA ASN A 204 10.85 -18.48 10.75
C ASN A 204 9.39 -18.41 11.19
N GLU A 205 8.55 -17.63 10.51
CA GLU A 205 7.11 -17.55 10.81
C GLU A 205 6.39 -18.86 10.49
N GLN A 206 6.74 -19.55 9.40
CA GLN A 206 6.22 -20.88 9.07
C GLN A 206 6.60 -21.95 10.10
N GLY A 207 7.78 -21.82 10.73
CA GLY A 207 8.17 -22.69 11.84
C GLY A 207 7.33 -22.48 13.11
N LYS A 208 6.84 -21.25 13.34
CA LYS A 208 6.07 -20.89 14.54
C LYS A 208 4.55 -21.02 14.35
N LYS A 209 4.04 -20.66 13.17
CA LYS A 209 2.62 -20.68 12.78
C LYS A 209 1.68 -19.81 13.63
N GLU A 210 2.21 -18.94 14.47
CA GLU A 210 1.41 -18.14 15.43
C GLU A 210 0.76 -16.90 14.81
N ARG A 211 1.32 -16.39 13.71
CA ARG A 211 0.94 -15.10 13.10
C ARG A 211 0.47 -15.23 11.64
N ILE A 212 0.44 -16.45 11.11
CA ILE A 212 -0.01 -16.71 9.74
C ILE A 212 -1.53 -16.56 9.70
N VAL A 213 -2.01 -15.71 8.78
CA VAL A 213 -3.42 -15.47 8.51
C VAL A 213 -3.91 -16.38 7.39
N ALA A 214 -3.15 -16.43 6.29
CA ALA A 214 -3.42 -17.30 5.14
C ALA A 214 -2.12 -17.69 4.43
N GLU A 215 -2.07 -18.88 3.84
CA GLU A 215 -0.90 -19.36 3.12
C GLU A 215 -1.34 -20.26 1.96
N ASN A 216 -0.67 -20.12 0.81
CA ASN A 216 -0.76 -21.06 -0.31
C ASN A 216 0.65 -21.46 -0.79
N ASP A 217 0.73 -22.15 -1.92
CA ASP A 217 2.01 -22.64 -2.46
C ASP A 217 2.99 -21.51 -2.80
N GLN A 218 2.49 -20.33 -3.16
CA GLN A 218 3.29 -19.22 -3.70
C GLN A 218 3.37 -18.00 -2.79
N TRP A 219 2.42 -17.82 -1.87
CA TRP A 219 2.26 -16.61 -1.06
C TRP A 219 1.96 -16.96 0.39
N ILE A 220 2.38 -16.06 1.28
CA ILE A 220 2.05 -16.08 2.70
C ILE A 220 1.55 -14.70 3.14
N CYS A 221 0.43 -14.68 3.87
CA CYS A 221 -0.14 -13.51 4.52
C CYS A 221 -0.08 -13.72 6.03
N LEU A 222 0.52 -12.78 6.75
CA LEU A 222 0.74 -12.88 8.19
C LEU A 222 0.61 -11.51 8.85
N VAL A 223 0.36 -11.49 10.16
CA VAL A 223 0.52 -10.28 10.98
C VAL A 223 2.00 -10.14 11.31
N PRO A 224 2.72 -9.10 10.81
CA PRO A 224 4.15 -8.99 11.06
C PRO A 224 4.42 -8.88 12.57
N TYR A 225 5.55 -9.42 13.01
CA TYR A 225 5.93 -9.36 14.43
C TYR A 225 5.98 -7.90 14.93
N TRP A 226 6.30 -6.98 14.03
CA TRP A 226 6.37 -5.54 14.18
C TRP A 226 5.16 -4.80 13.59
N ALA A 227 3.95 -5.38 13.63
CA ALA A 227 2.74 -4.65 13.23
C ALA A 227 2.55 -3.35 14.05
N ILE A 228 2.28 -2.25 13.34
CA ILE A 228 1.96 -0.93 13.91
C ILE A 228 0.45 -0.78 14.06
N TRP A 229 -0.30 -1.17 13.03
CA TRP A 229 -1.76 -1.08 13.03
C TRP A 229 -2.42 -2.32 13.62
N PRO A 230 -3.56 -2.18 14.32
CA PRO A 230 -4.40 -3.34 14.64
C PRO A 230 -4.79 -4.07 13.35
N PHE A 231 -4.58 -5.39 13.34
CA PHE A 231 -4.84 -6.25 12.19
C PHE A 231 -4.03 -5.92 10.92
N GLU A 232 -2.90 -5.24 11.06
CA GLU A 232 -1.93 -5.09 9.97
C GLU A 232 -1.49 -6.46 9.45
N THR A 233 -1.43 -6.60 8.13
CA THR A 233 -0.96 -7.83 7.48
C THR A 233 0.13 -7.52 6.46
N LEU A 234 1.09 -8.42 6.36
CA LEU A 234 2.14 -8.43 5.36
C LEU A 234 1.93 -9.64 4.43
N LEU A 235 1.80 -9.37 3.13
CA LEU A 235 1.69 -10.38 2.07
C LEU A 235 3.02 -10.49 1.32
N VAL A 236 3.64 -11.68 1.32
CA VAL A 236 5.00 -11.90 0.78
C VAL A 236 5.00 -13.12 -0.14
N PRO A 237 5.71 -13.09 -1.29
CA PRO A 237 5.94 -14.29 -2.09
C PRO A 237 6.91 -15.24 -1.37
N LYS A 238 6.67 -16.55 -1.50
CA LYS A 238 7.51 -17.60 -0.89
C LYS A 238 8.80 -17.89 -1.67
N ARG A 239 9.00 -17.21 -2.80
CA ARG A 239 10.18 -17.33 -3.68
C ARG A 239 10.85 -15.98 -3.85
N HIS A 240 12.16 -16.00 -4.04
CA HIS A 240 12.89 -14.85 -4.54
C HIS A 240 12.50 -14.62 -6.00
N THR A 241 12.04 -13.41 -6.34
CA THR A 241 11.63 -13.00 -7.68
C THR A 241 12.50 -11.89 -8.18
#